data_AF-A0AB34GRI7-F1
#
_entry.id   AF-A0AB34GRI7-F1
#
_cell.length_a   1.000
_cell.length_b   1.000
_cell.length_c   1.000
_cell.angle_alpha   90.00
_cell.angle_beta   90.00
_cell.angle_gamma   90.00
#
_symmetry.space_group_name_H-M   'P 1'
#
loop_
_entity.id
_entity.type
_entity.pdbx_description
1 polymer ?
#
loop_
_entity_poly.entity_id
_entity_poly.type
_entity_poly.pdbx_seq_one_letter_code
_entity_poly.pdbx_strand_id
1 'polypeptide(L)' 'MDIERVNTVFNYDMPKDSDSYLHHVARAGHFGTKDLAITFVSDEHDANILNDVQDRFEMNVAELPEEINISTYIEQSR' A
#
# COMPACT_ATOMS: atom_id res chain seq x y z
N MET A 1 -11.76 -10.00 3.04
CA MET A 1 -10.96 -10.76 4.03
C MET A 1 -10.83 -9.82 5.19
N ASP A 2 -11.55 -10.09 6.27
CA ASP A 2 -11.53 -9.30 7.48
C ASP A 2 -10.61 -10.02 8.47
N ILE A 3 -9.34 -9.62 8.47
CA ILE A 3 -8.34 -10.06 9.45
C ILE A 3 -8.04 -8.83 10.29
N GLU A 4 -8.45 -8.85 11.55
CA GLU A 4 -8.47 -7.69 12.45
C GLU A 4 -7.09 -7.10 12.83
N ARG A 5 -5.98 -7.52 12.19
CA ARG A 5 -4.60 -7.13 12.56
C ARG A 5 -3.62 -7.16 11.37
N VAL A 6 -3.93 -6.47 10.28
CA VAL A 6 -2.99 -6.33 9.15
C VAL A 6 -2.56 -4.87 9.01
N ASN A 7 -1.39 -4.54 9.54
CA ASN A 7 -0.77 -3.21 9.43
C ASN A 7 0.11 -3.05 8.19
N THR A 8 0.32 -4.14 7.44
CA THR A 8 1.21 -4.14 6.28
C THR A 8 0.64 -4.99 5.16
N VAL A 9 0.54 -4.42 3.97
CA VAL A 9 0.07 -5.08 2.74
C VAL A 9 1.23 -5.16 1.75
N PHE A 10 1.44 -6.36 1.20
CA PHE A 10 2.39 -6.58 0.12
C PHE A 10 1.64 -6.95 -1.15
N ASN A 11 1.74 -6.11 -2.18
CA ASN A 11 1.37 -6.47 -3.54
C ASN A 11 2.59 -7.11 -4.19
N TYR A 12 2.68 -8.45 -4.07
CA TYR A 12 3.78 -9.21 -4.66
C TYR A 12 3.77 -9.13 -6.20
N ASP A 13 2.57 -9.20 -6.79
CA ASP A 13 2.33 -8.87 -8.20
C ASP A 13 1.49 -7.59 -8.27
N MET A 14 1.76 -6.75 -9.28
CA MET A 14 0.99 -5.52 -9.47
C MET A 14 -0.49 -5.84 -9.73
N PRO A 15 -1.44 -5.18 -9.04
CA PRO A 15 -2.85 -5.29 -9.37
C PRO A 15 -3.14 -4.85 -10.80
N LYS A 16 -4.13 -5.46 -11.44
CA LYS A 16 -4.51 -5.19 -12.84
C LYS A 16 -4.93 -3.75 -13.14
N ASP A 17 -5.39 -3.01 -12.14
CA ASP A 17 -5.92 -1.65 -12.27
C ASP A 17 -5.92 -0.92 -10.92
N SER A 18 -6.12 0.39 -10.97
CA SER A 18 -6.10 1.26 -9.78
C SER A 18 -7.24 0.99 -8.79
N ASP A 19 -8.39 0.52 -9.26
CA ASP A 19 -9.50 0.10 -8.39
C ASP A 19 -9.15 -1.15 -7.57
N SER A 20 -8.52 -2.12 -8.22
CA SER A 20 -8.05 -3.36 -7.57
C SER A 20 -6.93 -3.06 -6.59
N TYR A 21 -6.05 -2.12 -6.93
CA TYR A 21 -5.04 -1.61 -6.01
C TYR A 21 -5.67 -1.05 -4.73
N LEU A 22 -6.66 -0.15 -4.88
CA LEU A 22 -7.37 0.41 -3.74
C LEU A 22 -8.03 -0.67 -2.89
N HIS A 23 -8.69 -1.66 -3.50
CA HIS A 23 -9.31 -2.76 -2.75
C HIS A 23 -8.30 -3.63 -1.97
N HIS A 24 -7.05 -3.75 -2.44
CA HIS A 24 -5.99 -4.45 -1.73
C HIS A 24 -5.52 -3.64 -0.51
N VAL A 25 -5.22 -2.35 -0.70
CA VAL A 25 -4.64 -1.50 0.37
C VAL A 25 -5.70 -1.00 1.36
N ALA A 26 -6.94 -0.78 0.93
CA ALA A 26 -8.04 -0.29 1.78
C ALA A 26 -8.54 -1.33 2.78
N ARG A 27 -8.08 -2.59 2.69
CA ARG A 27 -8.39 -3.63 3.69
C ARG A 27 -7.65 -3.46 5.01
N ALA A 28 -6.60 -2.63 5.06
CA ALA A 28 -5.91 -2.28 6.29
C ALA A 28 -6.59 -1.13 7.06
N GLY A 29 -7.47 -0.37 6.38
CA GLY A 29 -8.13 0.81 6.93
C GLY A 29 -9.18 0.51 8.00
N HIS A 30 -8.73 0.23 9.22
CA HIS A 30 -9.54 0.47 10.40
C HIS A 30 -9.46 1.96 10.76
N PHE A 31 -10.56 2.55 11.24
CA PHE A 31 -10.55 3.95 11.66
C PHE A 31 -9.44 4.20 12.68
N GLY A 32 -8.47 5.06 12.35
CA GLY A 32 -7.36 5.44 13.22
C GLY A 32 -6.11 4.55 13.13
N THR A 33 -6.05 3.55 12.24
CA THR A 33 -4.81 2.76 12.06
C THR A 33 -3.86 3.42 11.06
N LYS A 34 -2.57 3.36 11.36
CA LYS A 34 -1.51 3.63 10.39
C LYS A 34 -1.13 2.31 9.73
N ASP A 35 -1.01 2.31 8.41
CA ASP A 35 -0.73 1.11 7.63
C ASP A 35 0.37 1.37 6.59
N LEU A 36 1.07 0.31 6.20
CA LEU A 36 2.12 0.33 5.18
C LEU A 36 1.72 -0.55 3.99
N ALA A 37 1.71 0.01 2.79
CA ALA A 37 1.56 -0.76 1.56
C ALA A 37 2.89 -0.77 0.80
N ILE A 38 3.37 -1.96 0.44
CA ILE A 38 4.56 -2.17 -0.38
C ILE A 38 4.11 -2.90 -1.64
N THR A 39 4.51 -2.37 -2.80
CA THR A 39 4.15 -2.94 -4.10
C THR A 39 5.41 -3.20 -4.89
N PHE A 40 5.53 -4.40 -5.44
CA PHE A 40 6.61 -4.74 -6.35
C PHE A 40 6.23 -4.33 -7.77
N VAL A 41 7.16 -3.67 -8.44
CA VAL A 41 7.04 -3.23 -9.83
C VAL A 41 8.10 -3.99 -10.62
N SER A 42 7.67 -4.83 -11.56
CA SER A 42 8.56 -5.72 -12.28
C SER A 42 8.87 -5.24 -13.71
N ASP A 43 7.95 -4.53 -14.33
CA ASP A 43 8.06 -4.04 -15.71
C ASP A 43 7.42 -2.66 -15.93
N GLU A 44 7.49 -2.15 -17.17
CA GLU A 44 6.91 -0.85 -17.55
C GLU A 44 5.39 -0.83 -17.44
N HIS A 45 4.71 -1.96 -17.61
CA HIS A 45 3.26 -2.05 -17.48
C HIS A 45 2.85 -1.85 -16.01
N ASP A 46 3.55 -2.49 -15.08
CA ASP A 46 3.35 -2.27 -13.64
C ASP A 46 3.57 -0.81 -13.24
N ALA A 47 4.62 -0.19 -13.79
CA ALA A 47 4.92 1.23 -13.55
C ALA A 47 3.81 2.15 -14.06
N ASN A 48 3.20 1.84 -15.21
CA ASN A 48 2.06 2.60 -15.73
C ASN A 48 0.85 2.51 -14.80
N ILE A 49 0.54 1.32 -14.29
CA ILE A 49 -0.56 1.16 -13.33
C ILE A 49 -0.26 1.92 -12.03
N LEU A 50 1.01 1.94 -11.59
CA LEU A 50 1.40 2.69 -10.39
C LEU A 50 1.21 4.20 -10.59
N ASN A 51 1.55 4.72 -11.77
CA ASN A 51 1.29 6.13 -12.12
C ASN A 51 -0.21 6.41 -12.15
N ASP A 52 -1.01 5.52 -12.74
CA ASP A 52 -2.49 5.65 -12.74
C ASP A 52 -3.06 5.69 -11.31
N VAL A 53 -2.51 4.89 -10.39
CA VAL A 53 -2.88 4.91 -8.97
C VAL A 53 -2.54 6.25 -8.33
N GLN A 54 -1.31 6.74 -8.52
CA GLN A 54 -0.84 8.01 -7.96
C GLN A 54 -1.69 9.19 -8.44
N ASP A 55 -1.93 9.28 -9.75
CA ASP A 55 -2.72 10.35 -10.36
C ASP A 55 -4.19 10.28 -9.92
N ARG A 56 -4.79 9.08 -9.91
CA ARG A 56 -6.21 8.91 -9.59
C ARG A 56 -6.54 9.24 -8.13
N PHE A 57 -5.63 8.94 -7.21
CA PHE A 57 -5.86 9.14 -5.78
C PHE A 57 -5.11 10.34 -5.20
N GLU A 58 -4.41 11.10 -6.04
CA GLU A 58 -3.58 12.25 -5.64
C GLU A 58 -2.56 11.88 -4.54
N MET A 59 -1.94 10.72 -4.69
CA MET A 59 -0.98 10.16 -3.73
C MET A 59 0.41 10.04 -4.35
N ASN A 60 1.45 10.16 -3.52
CA ASN A 60 2.83 9.89 -3.91
C ASN A 60 3.28 8.54 -3.33
N VAL A 61 3.61 7.60 -4.20
CA VAL A 61 4.19 6.30 -3.83
C VAL A 61 5.69 6.37 -4.12
N ALA A 62 6.46 6.69 -3.08
CA ALA A 62 7.90 6.78 -3.16
C ALA A 62 8.56 5.39 -3.19
N GLU A 63 9.80 5.33 -3.71
CA GLU A 63 10.65 4.16 -3.58
C GLU A 63 10.86 3.78 -2.10
N LEU A 64 10.94 2.48 -1.85
CA LEU A 64 11.12 1.95 -0.50
C LEU A 64 12.50 2.38 0.05
N PRO A 65 12.58 3.11 1.16
CA PRO A 65 13.86 3.49 1.75
C PRO A 65 14.58 2.28 2.38
N GLU A 66 15.89 2.39 2.56
CA GLU A 66 16.70 1.36 3.25
C GLU A 66 16.26 1.15 4.71
N GLU A 67 15.76 2.22 5.35
CA GLU A 67 15.30 2.20 6.73
C GLU A 67 13.86 2.71 6.84
N ILE A 68 13.01 1.94 7.53
CA ILE A 68 11.61 2.29 7.79
C ILE A 68 11.40 2.38 9.31
N ASN A 69 10.89 3.51 9.77
CA ASN A 69 10.51 3.67 11.17
C ASN A 69 9.19 2.93 11.45
N ILE A 70 9.24 1.94 12.33
CA ILE A 70 8.10 1.07 12.69
C ILE A 70 6.93 1.88 13.27
N SER A 71 7.20 2.96 14.01
CA SER A 71 6.16 3.80 14.61
C SER A 71 5.31 4.57 13.59
N THR A 72 5.75 4.60 12.32
CA THR A 72 5.03 5.23 11.22
C THR A 72 3.84 4.40 10.74
N TYR A 73 3.82 3.08 10.98
CA TYR A 73 2.76 2.19 10.48
C TYR A 73 2.35 1.08 11.47
N ILE A 74 2.88 1.09 12.69
CA ILE A 74 2.40 0.25 13.79
C ILE A 74 2.07 1.16 14.96
N GLU A 75 0.80 1.16 15.38
CA GLU A 75 0.41 1.76 16.64
C GLU A 75 0.80 0.84 17.80
N GLN A 76 1.69 1.32 18.69
CA GLN A 76 1.95 0.64 19.94
C GLN A 76 0.73 0.86 20.85
N SER A 77 -0.13 -0.15 20.96
CA SER A 77 -1.14 -0.23 22.01
C SER A 77 -0.42 -0.23 23.36
N ARG A 78 -0.66 0.83 24.15
CA ARG A 78 -0.32 0.87 25.57
C ARG A 78 -1.22 -0.06 26.37
#